data_AF-A0A537WV24-F1
#
_entry.id   AF-A0A537WV24-F1
#
_cell.length_a   1.000
_cell.length_b   1.000
_cell.length_c   1.000
_cell.angle_alpha   90.00
_cell.angle_beta   90.00
_cell.angle_gamma   90.00
#
_symmetry.space_group_name_H-M   'P 1'
#
loop_
_entity.id
_entity.type
_entity.pdbx_description
1 polymer ?
#
loop_
_entity_poly.entity_id
_entity_poly.type
_entity_poly.pdbx_seq_one_letter_code
_entity_poly.pdbx_strand_id
1 'polypeptide(L)'
;MTRLIIFQCCLTLLALVAPACVRHGDGTPTEAIPSPLPASPKTGSTPPPTPPALPPTPPPTIGPSSPTCAGGWSTPANGSSLWGTPLAVIRKATGVGGPLEVVDMRTFVGPESPPSTKNYLMDIRRWYVKLYAKDDLAFQGRFLVEDRRFGRGLAAVAPYDTSGFVSPDWVGFQYDAEQPKAFSYRGLPGSWTGIAYDFVNGGRGLTIPGLPAQSDGCLDGT
;
A
#
# COMPACT_ATOMS: atom_id res chain seq x y z
N MET A 1 -16.94 -52.65 47.52
CA MET A 1 -18.38 -52.98 47.37
C MET A 1 -18.88 -52.36 46.07
N THR A 2 -19.31 -53.25 45.18
CA THR A 2 -19.74 -53.07 43.80
C THR A 2 -21.11 -52.37 43.70
N ARG A 3 -21.34 -51.55 42.66
CA ARG A 3 -22.54 -51.65 41.80
C ARG A 3 -22.44 -50.73 40.56
N LEU A 4 -22.18 -51.38 39.41
CA LEU A 4 -22.62 -50.97 38.09
C LEU A 4 -24.14 -51.19 37.98
N ILE A 5 -24.88 -50.26 37.36
CA ILE A 5 -26.09 -50.57 36.58
C ILE A 5 -26.07 -49.72 35.30
N ILE A 6 -26.02 -50.42 34.18
CA ILE A 6 -26.25 -49.97 32.80
C ILE A 6 -27.74 -50.21 32.50
N PHE A 7 -28.45 -49.30 31.81
CA PHE A 7 -29.50 -49.67 30.84
C PHE A 7 -29.82 -48.52 29.87
N GLN A 8 -29.20 -48.64 28.69
CA GLN A 8 -29.67 -48.35 27.33
C GLN A 8 -31.17 -48.00 27.13
N CYS A 9 -31.45 -46.94 26.35
CA CYS A 9 -32.54 -46.97 25.37
C CYS A 9 -32.25 -46.05 24.17
N CYS A 10 -32.49 -46.61 22.99
CA CYS A 10 -32.20 -46.09 21.66
C CYS A 10 -33.29 -45.12 21.13
N LEU A 11 -32.90 -44.34 20.11
CA LEU A 11 -33.51 -44.27 18.75
C LEU A 11 -33.90 -42.84 18.23
N THR A 12 -33.03 -42.35 17.33
CA THR A 12 -33.26 -41.75 15.98
C THR A 12 -34.02 -40.45 15.69
N LEU A 13 -33.28 -39.59 14.96
CA LEU A 13 -33.59 -38.75 13.77
C LEU A 13 -34.61 -37.59 13.88
N LEU A 14 -34.15 -36.37 13.56
CA LEU A 14 -34.34 -35.79 12.22
C LEU A 14 -33.36 -34.64 11.98
N ALA A 15 -32.50 -34.78 10.98
CA ALA A 15 -31.64 -33.71 10.47
C ALA A 15 -32.41 -32.94 9.39
N LEU A 16 -32.65 -31.66 9.62
CA LEU A 16 -33.11 -30.70 8.62
C LEU A 16 -31.94 -29.76 8.32
N VAL A 17 -31.14 -30.10 7.30
CA VAL A 17 -30.15 -29.18 6.71
C VAL A 17 -30.85 -28.50 5.55
N ALA A 18 -31.31 -27.27 5.75
CA ALA A 18 -31.78 -26.42 4.67
C ALA A 18 -30.57 -25.89 3.89
N PRO A 19 -30.56 -25.94 2.54
CA PRO A 19 -29.51 -25.33 1.76
C PRO A 19 -29.81 -23.82 1.67
N ALA A 20 -29.23 -23.03 2.56
CA ALA A 20 -29.19 -21.59 2.35
C ALA A 20 -28.14 -21.32 1.26
N CYS A 21 -28.63 -20.98 0.07
CA CYS A 21 -27.84 -20.60 -1.09
C CYS A 21 -26.76 -19.58 -0.70
N VAL A 22 -25.52 -20.04 -0.57
CA VAL A 22 -24.35 -19.17 -0.67
C VAL A 22 -24.31 -18.73 -2.13
N ARG A 23 -24.74 -17.49 -2.39
CA ARG A 23 -24.35 -16.81 -3.63
C ARG A 23 -22.84 -16.72 -3.61
N HIS A 24 -22.20 -17.63 -4.34
CA HIS A 24 -20.81 -17.50 -4.79
C HIS A 24 -20.73 -16.18 -5.57
N GLY A 25 -20.28 -15.13 -4.90
CA GLY A 25 -19.73 -13.97 -5.58
C GLY A 25 -18.36 -14.39 -6.09
N ASP A 26 -18.33 -14.94 -7.31
CA ASP A 26 -17.10 -15.21 -8.07
C ASP A 26 -16.49 -13.89 -8.57
N GLY A 27 -16.10 -13.04 -7.62
CA GLY A 27 -15.19 -11.92 -7.85
C GLY A 27 -13.86 -12.28 -7.20
N THR A 28 -13.02 -13.03 -7.90
CA THR A 28 -11.62 -13.20 -7.49
C THR A 28 -11.01 -11.80 -7.24
N PRO A 29 -10.38 -11.51 -6.09
CA PRO A 29 -9.79 -10.20 -5.78
C PRO A 29 -8.71 -9.69 -6.75
N THR A 30 -8.42 -10.44 -7.81
CA THR A 30 -7.33 -10.19 -8.76
C THR A 30 -7.70 -9.15 -9.83
N GLU A 31 -8.98 -8.92 -10.11
CA GLU A 31 -9.41 -8.04 -11.22
C GLU A 31 -9.12 -6.55 -10.97
N ALA A 32 -8.92 -6.14 -9.70
CA ALA A 32 -8.67 -4.74 -9.34
C ALA A 32 -7.18 -4.33 -9.39
N ILE A 33 -6.25 -5.27 -9.51
CA ILE A 33 -4.81 -4.96 -9.53
C ILE A 33 -4.42 -4.46 -10.93
N PRO A 34 -3.76 -3.29 -11.06
CA PRO A 34 -3.41 -2.76 -12.38
C PRO A 34 -2.46 -3.72 -13.10
N SER A 35 -2.82 -4.05 -14.33
CA SER A 35 -1.98 -4.86 -15.21
C SER A 35 -0.91 -4.01 -15.89
N PRO A 36 0.26 -4.62 -16.23
CA PRO A 36 1.27 -3.97 -17.05
C PRO A 36 0.67 -3.44 -18.34
N LEU A 37 1.00 -2.21 -18.70
CA LEU A 37 0.67 -1.69 -20.02
C LEU A 37 1.49 -2.44 -21.07
N PRO A 38 0.89 -2.89 -22.19
CA PRO A 38 1.65 -3.40 -23.31
C PRO A 38 2.63 -2.33 -23.80
N ALA A 39 3.77 -2.76 -24.34
CA ALA A 39 4.70 -1.84 -24.98
C ALA A 39 3.98 -1.16 -26.17
N SER A 40 3.56 0.09 -25.98
CA SER A 40 2.85 0.83 -27.02
C SER A 40 3.74 1.03 -28.26
N PRO A 41 3.24 0.75 -29.48
CA PRO A 41 3.80 1.35 -30.68
C PRO A 41 3.65 2.88 -30.57
N LYS A 42 4.69 3.64 -30.92
CA LYS A 42 4.86 5.09 -30.71
C LYS A 42 3.86 6.01 -31.48
N THR A 43 2.60 5.64 -31.66
CA THR A 43 1.70 6.31 -32.62
C THR A 43 0.40 6.88 -32.04
N GLY A 44 0.28 7.01 -30.72
CA GLY A 44 -0.80 7.77 -30.08
C GLY A 44 -0.32 9.13 -29.59
N SER A 45 -0.85 10.23 -30.14
CA SER A 45 -0.66 11.59 -29.61
C SER A 45 -1.44 11.72 -28.29
N THR A 46 -0.89 11.22 -27.19
CA THR A 46 -1.39 11.57 -25.86
C THR A 46 -1.13 13.07 -25.64
N PRO A 47 -2.13 13.86 -25.19
CA PRO A 47 -1.91 15.26 -24.88
C PRO A 47 -0.77 15.41 -23.86
N PRO A 48 0.07 16.46 -23.98
CA PRO A 48 1.20 16.66 -23.08
C PRO A 48 0.71 16.77 -21.63
N PRO A 49 1.46 16.20 -20.67
CA PRO A 49 1.09 16.25 -19.27
C PRO A 49 1.06 17.70 -18.77
N THR A 50 -0.01 18.06 -18.05
CA THR A 50 -0.19 19.38 -17.42
C THR A 50 0.20 19.33 -15.95
N PRO A 51 0.50 20.50 -15.33
CA PRO A 51 0.74 20.55 -13.90
C PRO A 51 -0.43 19.96 -13.12
N PRO A 52 -0.18 19.16 -12.07
CA PRO A 52 -1.24 18.57 -11.29
C PRO A 52 -2.04 19.62 -10.51
N ALA A 53 -3.29 19.29 -10.21
CA ALA A 53 -4.07 20.08 -9.27
C ALA A 53 -3.42 20.07 -7.88
N LEU A 54 -3.31 21.23 -7.27
CA LEU A 54 -2.89 21.38 -5.88
C LEU A 54 -4.12 21.47 -4.98
N PRO A 55 -4.04 20.97 -3.73
CA PRO A 55 -5.13 21.16 -2.78
C PRO A 55 -5.35 22.66 -2.53
N PRO A 56 -6.61 23.10 -2.31
CA PRO A 56 -6.94 24.51 -2.12
C PRO A 56 -6.35 25.09 -0.83
N THR A 57 -6.10 24.22 0.15
CA THR A 57 -5.45 24.55 1.41
C THR A 57 -4.21 23.67 1.60
N PRO A 58 -3.14 24.18 2.22
CA PRO A 58 -2.01 23.35 2.61
C PRO A 58 -2.45 22.16 3.47
N PRO A 59 -1.88 20.96 3.27
CA PRO A 59 -2.15 19.82 4.14
C PRO A 59 -1.78 20.12 5.61
N PRO A 60 -2.47 19.49 6.57
CA PRO A 60 -2.07 19.58 7.97
C PRO A 60 -0.63 19.08 8.16
N THR A 61 0.09 19.64 9.14
CA THR A 61 1.49 19.29 9.42
C THR A 61 1.66 18.36 10.61
N ILE A 62 0.59 18.07 11.33
CA ILE A 62 0.54 17.13 12.45
C ILE A 62 -0.83 16.46 12.47
N GLY A 63 -0.85 15.18 12.83
CA GLY A 63 -2.07 14.40 13.04
C GLY A 63 -2.13 13.82 14.45
N PRO A 64 -3.35 13.65 14.99
CA PRO A 64 -3.53 13.12 16.34
C PRO A 64 -3.10 11.66 16.43
N SER A 65 -2.73 11.24 17.64
CA SER A 65 -2.60 9.81 17.94
C SER A 65 -3.97 9.15 17.97
N SER A 66 -4.06 7.93 17.46
CA SER A 66 -5.26 7.09 17.50
C SER A 66 -4.87 5.61 17.65
N PRO A 67 -5.83 4.69 17.90
CA PRO A 67 -5.54 3.25 17.90
C PRO A 67 -4.98 2.73 16.56
N THR A 68 -5.29 3.42 15.45
CA THR A 68 -4.83 3.09 14.09
C THR A 68 -3.69 4.01 13.62
N CYS A 69 -3.18 4.87 14.49
CA CYS A 69 -2.01 5.71 14.27
C CYS A 69 -1.31 6.01 15.61
N ALA A 70 -0.60 5.01 16.13
CA ALA A 70 0.07 5.12 17.42
C ALA A 70 1.11 6.26 17.40
N GLY A 71 0.98 7.23 18.31
CA GLY A 71 1.86 8.39 18.38
C GLY A 71 1.55 9.50 17.35
N GLY A 72 0.55 9.30 16.49
CA GLY A 72 0.18 10.24 15.45
C GLY A 72 1.20 10.31 14.31
N TRP A 73 1.07 11.33 13.48
CA TRP A 73 1.99 11.61 12.39
C TRP A 73 2.39 13.09 12.38
N SER A 74 3.50 13.39 11.72
CA SER A 74 3.99 14.77 11.56
C SER A 74 4.60 14.97 10.18
N THR A 75 4.63 16.20 9.69
CA THR A 75 5.38 16.57 8.49
C THR A 75 6.82 16.90 8.88
N PRO A 76 7.84 16.21 8.34
CA PRO A 76 9.23 16.57 8.57
C PRO A 76 9.54 18.01 8.15
N ALA A 77 10.44 18.69 8.86
CA ALA A 77 10.89 20.02 8.44
C ALA A 77 11.60 19.95 7.08
N ASN A 78 11.27 20.86 6.16
CA ASN A 78 11.93 20.93 4.86
C ASN A 78 13.45 21.15 5.02
N GLY A 79 14.25 20.44 4.23
CA GLY A 79 15.71 20.44 4.31
C GLY A 79 16.31 19.54 5.41
N SER A 80 15.48 18.99 6.32
CA SER A 80 15.96 18.02 7.30
C SER A 80 16.32 16.67 6.65
N SER A 81 17.12 15.86 7.34
CA SER A 81 17.39 14.49 6.91
C SER A 81 16.13 13.63 6.83
N LEU A 82 15.15 13.85 7.73
CA LEU A 82 13.86 13.17 7.72
C LEU A 82 13.02 13.53 6.50
N TRP A 83 13.16 14.74 5.96
CA TRP A 83 12.53 15.17 4.71
C TRP A 83 13.24 14.60 3.48
N GLY A 84 14.57 14.67 3.45
CA GLY A 84 15.37 14.24 2.30
C GLY A 84 15.39 12.71 2.10
N THR A 85 15.26 11.93 3.18
CA THR A 85 15.33 10.47 3.14
C THR A 85 14.33 9.83 2.17
N PRO A 86 13.00 10.06 2.28
CA PRO A 86 12.05 9.44 1.36
C PRO A 86 12.23 9.91 -0.09
N LEU A 87 12.63 11.16 -0.31
CA LEU A 87 12.87 11.69 -1.66
C LEU A 87 14.06 10.99 -2.32
N ALA A 88 15.13 10.72 -1.57
CA ALA A 88 16.28 9.97 -2.08
C ALA A 88 15.89 8.51 -2.42
N VAL A 89 15.03 7.89 -1.61
CA VAL A 89 14.52 6.53 -1.89
C VAL A 89 13.68 6.52 -3.17
N ILE A 90 12.75 7.46 -3.33
CA ILE A 90 11.91 7.58 -4.54
C ILE A 90 12.79 7.76 -5.78
N ARG A 91 13.76 8.68 -5.76
CA ARG A 91 14.70 8.88 -6.87
C ARG A 91 15.46 7.61 -7.23
N LYS A 92 15.97 6.90 -6.23
CA LYS A 92 16.71 5.66 -6.45
C LYS A 92 15.82 4.57 -7.06
N ALA A 93 14.57 4.47 -6.62
CA ALA A 93 13.62 3.46 -7.08
C ALA A 93 13.10 3.74 -8.49
N THR A 94 12.86 5.00 -8.85
CA THR A 94 12.16 5.36 -10.10
C THR A 94 13.06 5.99 -11.16
N GLY A 95 14.26 6.43 -10.79
CA GLY A 95 15.15 7.19 -11.67
C GLY A 95 14.73 8.63 -11.93
N VAL A 96 13.71 9.15 -11.21
CA VAL A 96 13.22 10.53 -11.45
C VAL A 96 14.30 11.58 -11.18
N GLY A 97 14.57 12.41 -12.20
CA GLY A 97 15.48 13.55 -12.16
C GLY A 97 14.80 14.85 -11.74
N GLY A 98 15.52 15.97 -11.87
CA GLY A 98 14.94 17.32 -11.74
C GLY A 98 14.38 17.68 -10.35
N PRO A 99 13.80 18.88 -10.20
CA PRO A 99 13.18 19.32 -8.96
C PRO A 99 11.86 18.57 -8.69
N LEU A 100 11.72 18.06 -7.47
CA LEU A 100 10.47 17.47 -6.97
C LEU A 100 9.71 18.50 -6.14
N GLU A 101 8.44 18.71 -6.44
CA GLU A 101 7.53 19.49 -5.62
C GLU A 101 6.74 18.54 -4.71
N VAL A 102 6.95 18.67 -3.40
CA VAL A 102 6.21 17.90 -2.39
C VAL A 102 4.93 18.66 -2.03
N VAL A 103 3.79 17.99 -2.20
CA VAL A 103 2.46 18.54 -1.92
C VAL A 103 2.00 18.15 -0.51
N ASP A 104 2.23 16.91 -0.12
CA ASP A 104 2.00 16.41 1.24
C ASP A 104 3.11 15.45 1.64
N MET A 105 3.54 15.51 2.89
CA MET A 105 4.46 14.55 3.48
C MET A 105 4.11 14.30 4.94
N ARG A 106 3.98 13.03 5.30
CA ARG A 106 3.77 12.59 6.69
C ARG A 106 4.81 11.57 7.06
N THR A 107 5.37 11.66 8.25
CA THR A 107 6.16 10.61 8.89
C THR A 107 5.46 10.10 10.13
N PHE A 108 5.50 8.79 10.32
CA PHE A 108 4.95 8.09 11.47
C PHE A 108 5.75 6.82 11.72
N VAL A 109 5.58 6.24 12.90
CA VAL A 109 6.22 5.00 13.31
C VAL A 109 5.14 4.01 13.70
N GLY A 110 5.28 2.76 13.30
CA GLY A 110 4.36 1.71 13.70
C GLY A 110 4.94 0.32 13.45
N PRO A 111 4.18 -0.73 13.78
CA PRO A 111 4.68 -2.10 13.72
C PRO A 111 5.10 -2.53 12.31
N GLU A 112 5.85 -3.63 12.24
CA GLU A 112 6.10 -4.32 10.98
C GLU A 112 4.84 -5.00 10.44
N SER A 113 4.69 -5.02 9.11
CA SER A 113 3.76 -5.91 8.42
C SER A 113 4.54 -6.86 7.49
N PRO A 114 4.26 -8.17 7.53
CA PRO A 114 3.48 -8.87 8.57
C PRO A 114 4.11 -8.74 9.97
N PRO A 115 3.32 -8.88 11.05
CA PRO A 115 3.87 -8.92 12.40
C PRO A 115 4.93 -10.02 12.55
N SER A 116 6.05 -9.69 13.19
CA SER A 116 7.14 -10.62 13.47
C SER A 116 7.36 -10.79 14.96
N THR A 117 7.62 -12.02 15.40
CA THR A 117 7.99 -12.34 16.78
C THR A 117 9.46 -12.00 17.09
N LYS A 118 10.19 -11.47 16.10
CA LYS A 118 11.60 -11.10 16.25
C LYS A 118 11.71 -9.64 16.68
N ASN A 119 11.97 -9.41 17.96
CA ASN A 119 12.01 -8.11 18.65
C ASN A 119 12.90 -7.01 18.04
N TYR A 120 13.75 -7.31 17.05
CA TYR A 120 14.57 -6.29 16.36
C TYR A 120 13.85 -5.57 15.21
N LEU A 121 12.55 -5.84 15.02
CA LEU A 121 11.74 -5.38 13.88
C LEU A 121 10.54 -4.50 14.26
N MET A 122 10.45 -4.07 15.52
CA MET A 122 9.16 -3.62 16.06
C MET A 122 8.70 -2.26 15.56
N ASP A 123 9.61 -1.31 15.31
CA ASP A 123 9.25 0.03 14.89
C ASP A 123 9.79 0.33 13.49
N ILE A 124 8.89 0.40 12.53
CA ILE A 124 9.18 0.84 11.17
C ILE A 124 8.78 2.29 11.04
N ARG A 125 9.75 3.14 10.68
CA ARG A 125 9.49 4.50 10.28
C ARG A 125 8.97 4.51 8.85
N ARG A 126 7.87 5.22 8.64
CA ARG A 126 7.24 5.35 7.34
C ARG A 126 7.13 6.80 6.92
N TRP A 127 7.06 7.00 5.61
CA TRP A 127 6.67 8.26 5.01
C TRP A 127 5.56 8.03 4.01
N TYR A 128 4.50 8.81 4.13
CA TYR A 128 3.63 9.14 3.01
C TYR A 128 4.20 10.36 2.29
N VAL A 129 4.25 10.33 0.97
CA VAL A 129 4.67 11.46 0.15
C VAL A 129 3.78 11.60 -1.08
N LYS A 130 3.11 12.74 -1.24
CA LYS A 130 2.45 13.13 -2.50
C LYS A 130 3.31 14.19 -3.18
N LEU A 131 3.74 13.92 -4.41
CA LEU A 131 4.65 14.81 -5.14
C LEU A 131 4.51 14.71 -6.65
N TYR A 132 5.12 15.67 -7.35
CA TYR A 132 5.35 15.61 -8.80
C TYR A 132 6.74 16.16 -9.15
N ALA A 133 7.27 15.80 -10.32
CA ALA A 133 8.51 16.38 -10.85
C ALA A 133 8.19 17.58 -11.74
N LYS A 134 8.85 18.72 -11.50
CA LYS A 134 8.59 19.95 -12.28
C LYS A 134 9.04 19.85 -13.74
N ASP A 135 10.10 19.10 -13.98
CA ASP A 135 10.69 18.92 -15.31
C ASP A 135 10.04 17.74 -16.08
N ASP A 136 9.27 16.90 -15.39
CA ASP A 136 8.55 15.76 -15.97
C ASP A 136 7.17 15.63 -15.31
N LEU A 137 6.19 16.33 -15.87
CA LEU A 137 4.83 16.36 -15.34
C LEU A 137 4.08 15.01 -15.51
N ALA A 138 4.65 14.05 -16.26
CA ALA A 138 4.14 12.67 -16.25
C ALA A 138 4.54 11.94 -14.97
N PHE A 139 5.60 12.41 -14.27
CA PHE A 139 5.98 11.90 -12.97
C PHE A 139 5.22 12.62 -11.86
N GLN A 140 4.09 12.04 -11.47
CA GLN A 140 3.27 12.49 -10.36
C GLN A 140 2.68 11.27 -9.64
N GLY A 141 2.72 11.25 -8.32
CA GLY A 141 2.19 10.12 -7.56
C GLY A 141 2.16 10.33 -6.07
N ARG A 142 1.62 9.31 -5.40
CA ARG A 142 1.60 9.14 -3.95
C ARG A 142 2.48 7.94 -3.62
N PHE A 143 3.32 8.05 -2.61
CA PHE A 143 4.35 7.05 -2.30
C PHE A 143 4.34 6.72 -0.82
N LEU A 144 4.54 5.44 -0.52
CA LEU A 144 4.87 4.95 0.81
C LEU A 144 6.32 4.48 0.82
N VAL A 145 7.12 5.07 1.70
CA VAL A 145 8.52 4.70 1.93
C VAL A 145 8.64 4.14 3.33
N GLU A 146 9.45 3.10 3.48
CA GLU A 146 9.79 2.50 4.78
C GLU A 146 11.29 2.60 5.05
N ASP A 147 11.63 2.88 6.30
CA ASP A 147 12.98 2.78 6.85
C ASP A 147 12.98 1.71 7.93
N ARG A 148 13.61 0.58 7.60
CA ARG A 148 13.80 -0.58 8.45
C ARG A 148 15.28 -0.66 8.82
N ARG A 149 15.60 -1.35 9.91
CA ARG A 149 17.00 -1.53 10.38
C ARG A 149 17.94 -2.10 9.31
N PHE A 150 17.43 -2.93 8.40
CA PHE A 150 18.18 -3.62 7.36
C PHE A 150 18.06 -2.95 5.98
N GLY A 151 17.33 -1.84 5.86
CA GLY A 151 17.25 -1.12 4.61
C GLY A 151 16.07 -0.16 4.52
N ARG A 152 16.15 0.69 3.50
CA ARG A 152 15.13 1.67 3.12
C ARG A 152 14.60 1.32 1.76
N GLY A 153 13.28 1.39 1.59
CA GLY A 153 12.64 0.98 0.36
C GLY A 153 11.33 1.71 0.11
N LEU A 154 10.98 1.81 -1.18
CA LEU A 154 9.65 2.23 -1.60
C LEU A 154 8.74 1.01 -1.49
N ALA A 155 7.75 1.08 -0.62
CA ALA A 155 6.86 -0.04 -0.30
C ALA A 155 5.65 -0.08 -1.24
N ALA A 156 5.08 1.08 -1.53
CA ALA A 156 3.92 1.19 -2.42
C ALA A 156 3.84 2.55 -3.12
N VAL A 157 3.05 2.58 -4.19
CA VAL A 157 2.74 3.77 -4.98
C VAL A 157 1.24 3.80 -5.30
N ALA A 158 0.66 4.99 -5.38
CA ALA A 158 -0.70 5.21 -5.84
C ALA A 158 -0.77 6.36 -6.85
N PRO A 159 -1.79 6.40 -7.74
CA PRO A 159 -1.99 7.50 -8.67
C PRO A 159 -2.16 8.84 -7.94
N TYR A 160 -1.62 9.91 -8.51
CA TYR A 160 -1.57 11.22 -7.85
C TYR A 160 -2.94 11.77 -7.43
N ASP A 161 -3.95 11.62 -8.29
CA ASP A 161 -5.30 12.19 -8.12
C ASP A 161 -6.22 11.36 -7.21
N THR A 162 -5.72 10.23 -6.68
CA THR A 162 -6.46 9.44 -5.70
C THR A 162 -6.30 10.01 -4.29
N SER A 163 -7.15 9.57 -3.37
CA SER A 163 -7.14 9.96 -1.96
C SER A 163 -7.29 8.74 -1.05
N GLY A 164 -6.88 8.88 0.20
CA GLY A 164 -6.98 7.87 1.24
C GLY A 164 -6.06 6.67 1.04
N PHE A 165 -6.02 5.81 2.06
CA PHE A 165 -5.37 4.50 1.99
C PHE A 165 -6.42 3.45 1.67
N VAL A 166 -6.79 3.35 0.40
CA VAL A 166 -7.90 2.51 -0.07
C VAL A 166 -7.48 1.65 -1.24
N SER A 167 -8.04 0.44 -1.29
CA SER A 167 -7.93 -0.45 -2.45
C SER A 167 -8.82 0.05 -3.59
N PRO A 168 -8.39 -0.07 -4.85
CA PRO A 168 -7.15 -0.70 -5.32
C PRO A 168 -6.01 0.30 -5.60
N ASP A 169 -6.11 1.53 -5.11
CA ASP A 169 -5.24 2.63 -5.53
C ASP A 169 -3.76 2.39 -5.19
N TRP A 170 -3.50 1.75 -4.06
CA TRP A 170 -2.15 1.48 -3.57
C TRP A 170 -1.61 0.17 -4.10
N VAL A 171 -0.51 0.25 -4.84
CA VAL A 171 0.13 -0.87 -5.51
C VAL A 171 1.50 -1.12 -4.90
N GLY A 172 1.73 -2.34 -4.43
CA GLY A 172 3.03 -2.85 -4.04
C GLY A 172 3.64 -3.71 -5.15
N PHE A 173 4.96 -3.87 -5.12
CA PHE A 173 5.66 -4.72 -6.08
C PHE A 173 6.52 -5.75 -5.36
N GLN A 174 6.16 -7.03 -5.50
CA GLN A 174 6.95 -8.12 -4.96
C GLN A 174 8.05 -8.46 -5.95
N TYR A 175 9.32 -8.44 -5.50
CA TYR A 175 10.44 -8.81 -6.35
C TYR A 175 10.27 -10.23 -6.89
N ASP A 176 10.45 -10.38 -8.20
CA ASP A 176 10.45 -11.64 -8.93
C ASP A 176 11.73 -11.74 -9.75
N ALA A 177 12.60 -12.69 -9.37
CA ALA A 177 13.88 -12.91 -10.05
C ALA A 177 13.71 -13.44 -11.47
N GLU A 178 12.59 -14.09 -11.78
CA GLU A 178 12.28 -14.61 -13.11
C GLU A 178 11.80 -13.50 -14.05
N GLN A 179 11.34 -12.37 -13.49
CA GLN A 179 10.85 -11.21 -14.22
C GLN A 179 11.58 -9.92 -13.79
N PRO A 180 12.88 -9.78 -14.12
CA PRO A 180 13.66 -8.60 -13.74
C PRO A 180 13.28 -7.35 -14.54
N LYS A 181 12.38 -7.47 -15.52
CA LYS A 181 11.99 -6.38 -16.42
C LYS A 181 11.06 -5.40 -15.71
N ALA A 182 11.28 -4.10 -15.94
CA ALA A 182 10.39 -3.06 -15.49
C ALA A 182 9.22 -2.84 -16.48
N PHE A 183 8.03 -2.55 -15.94
CA PHE A 183 6.81 -2.27 -16.70
C PHE A 183 6.17 -0.96 -16.25
N SER A 184 5.53 -0.27 -17.19
CA SER A 184 4.64 0.86 -16.86
C SER A 184 3.25 0.35 -16.52
N TYR A 185 2.59 1.04 -15.60
CA TYR A 185 1.24 0.74 -15.15
C TYR A 185 0.39 2.00 -15.31
N ARG A 186 -0.88 1.83 -15.70
CA ARG A 186 -1.78 2.97 -15.90
C ARG A 186 -1.90 3.78 -14.61
N GLY A 187 -1.68 5.08 -14.70
CA GLY A 187 -1.83 6.02 -13.59
C GLY A 187 -0.67 6.04 -12.59
N LEU A 188 0.31 5.12 -12.70
CA LEU A 188 1.50 5.13 -11.86
C LEU A 188 2.65 5.82 -12.60
N PRO A 189 3.45 6.66 -11.91
CA PRO A 189 4.60 7.28 -12.53
C PRO A 189 5.73 6.26 -12.74
N GLY A 190 6.51 6.44 -13.81
CA GLY A 190 7.71 5.65 -14.08
C GLY A 190 7.47 4.21 -14.56
N SER A 191 8.38 3.31 -14.17
CA SER A 191 8.33 1.88 -14.49
C SER A 191 8.75 1.07 -13.27
N TRP A 192 8.13 -0.10 -13.09
CA TRP A 192 8.21 -0.89 -11.87
C TRP A 192 8.60 -2.33 -12.17
N THR A 193 9.49 -2.88 -11.35
CA THR A 193 9.93 -4.28 -11.45
C THR A 193 9.18 -5.14 -10.44
N GLY A 194 9.00 -6.42 -10.75
CA GLY A 194 8.31 -7.37 -9.88
C GLY A 194 6.81 -7.49 -10.14
N ILE A 195 6.16 -8.33 -9.33
CA ILE A 195 4.75 -8.66 -9.43
C ILE A 195 3.94 -7.62 -8.66
N ALA A 196 3.16 -6.82 -9.38
CA ALA A 196 2.21 -5.88 -8.80
C ALA A 196 1.13 -6.61 -7.98
N TYR A 197 0.83 -6.10 -6.79
CA TYR A 197 -0.26 -6.55 -5.92
C TYR A 197 -0.95 -5.34 -5.26
N ASP A 198 -2.19 -5.53 -4.80
CA ASP A 198 -2.91 -4.49 -4.03
C ASP A 198 -2.32 -4.43 -2.62
N PHE A 199 -1.73 -3.29 -2.28
CA PHE A 199 -1.00 -3.09 -1.04
C PHE A 199 -1.91 -2.92 0.18
N VAL A 200 -3.19 -2.60 -0.03
CA VAL A 200 -4.17 -2.41 1.05
C VAL A 200 -4.79 -3.76 1.41
N ASN A 201 -5.30 -4.51 0.43
CA ASN A 201 -6.01 -5.77 0.68
C ASN A 201 -5.16 -7.04 0.47
N GLY A 202 -3.97 -6.91 -0.12
CA GLY A 202 -3.21 -8.04 -0.64
C GLY A 202 -3.73 -8.50 -2.01
N GLY A 203 -3.31 -9.68 -2.45
CA GLY A 203 -3.68 -10.30 -3.72
C GLY A 203 -2.52 -11.07 -4.35
N ARG A 204 -2.82 -11.87 -5.39
CA ARG A 204 -1.83 -12.66 -6.15
C ARG A 204 -0.89 -13.51 -5.27
N GLY A 205 -1.46 -14.18 -4.28
CA GLY A 205 -0.73 -15.06 -3.35
C GLY A 205 -0.26 -14.38 -2.07
N LEU A 206 -0.40 -13.04 -1.96
CA LEU A 206 -0.21 -12.32 -0.70
C LEU A 206 -1.59 -12.12 -0.04
N THR A 207 -1.75 -12.57 1.20
CA THR A 207 -3.01 -12.43 1.96
C THR A 207 -2.89 -11.42 3.11
N ILE A 208 -1.75 -10.75 3.20
CA ILE A 208 -1.44 -9.84 4.31
C ILE A 208 -1.36 -8.42 3.75
N PRO A 209 -2.10 -7.45 4.33
CA PRO A 209 -1.98 -6.04 4.01
C PRO A 209 -0.54 -5.53 4.13
N GLY A 210 -0.15 -4.61 3.25
CA GLY A 210 1.17 -4.00 3.24
C GLY A 210 1.44 -3.11 4.46
N LEU A 211 0.40 -2.54 5.06
CA LEU A 211 0.46 -1.85 6.35
C LEU A 211 -0.25 -2.64 7.45
N PRO A 212 0.23 -2.53 8.70
CA PRO A 212 -0.51 -3.06 9.84
C PRO A 212 -1.67 -2.11 10.18
N ALA A 213 -2.79 -2.67 10.65
CA ALA A 213 -3.99 -1.91 11.02
C ALA A 213 -3.72 -0.77 12.04
N GLN A 214 -2.66 -0.90 12.86
CA GLN A 214 -2.20 0.12 13.80
C GLN A 214 -1.53 1.34 13.15
N SER A 215 -1.35 1.34 11.82
CA SER A 215 -0.72 2.42 11.06
C SER A 215 -1.58 2.99 9.94
N ASP A 216 -2.64 2.30 9.53
CA ASP A 216 -3.51 2.74 8.42
C ASP A 216 -4.12 4.12 8.67
N GLY A 217 -4.50 4.41 9.92
CA GLY A 217 -5.09 5.70 10.31
C GLY A 217 -4.10 6.87 10.22
N CYS A 218 -2.80 6.63 10.11
CA CYS A 218 -1.84 7.71 9.85
C CYS A 218 -2.01 8.31 8.44
N LEU A 219 -2.71 7.60 7.56
CA LEU A 219 -3.01 8.01 6.20
C LEU A 219 -4.43 8.58 6.04
N ASP A 220 -5.17 8.75 7.13
CA ASP A 220 -6.51 9.34 7.09
C ASP A 220 -6.46 10.77 6.51
N GLY A 221 -7.32 11.03 5.51
CA GLY A 221 -7.39 12.32 4.82
C GLY A 221 -6.20 12.62 3.90
N THR A 222 -5.47 11.61 3.43
CA THR A 222 -4.44 11.74 2.39
C THR A 222 -4.99 11.72 0.97
#